data_AF-A0A966Q0F7-F1
#
_entry.id   AF-A0A966Q0F7-F1
#
_cell.length_a   1.000
_cell.length_b   1.000
_cell.length_c   1.000
_cell.angle_alpha   90.00
_cell.angle_beta   90.00
_cell.angle_gamma   90.00
#
_symmetry.space_group_name_H-M   'P 1'
#
loop_
_entity.id
_entity.type
_entity.pdbx_description
1 polymer ?
#
loop_
_entity_poly.entity_id
_entity_poly.type
_entity_poly.pdbx_seq_one_letter_code
_entity_poly.pdbx_strand_id
1 'polypeptide(L)'
;MVLNIDNPTNFIFTLNEKETSAWAYWYFQFTNVVTKQVITITKLRSTDLSPYPLRYNEFPYSFFNSLTIGQWNYTVFGSNSAVATSGEVLETGLVRVIDNNTVFTTHDTLNTYVVYG
;
A
#
# COMPACT_ATOMS: atom_id res chain seq x y z
N MET A 1 -4.97 3.58 0.09
CA MET A 1 -3.84 4.50 0.35
C MET A 1 -3.70 5.51 -0.80
N VAL A 2 -3.23 6.73 -0.53
CA VAL A 2 -2.83 7.70 -1.57
C VAL A 2 -1.34 7.99 -1.39
N LEU A 3 -0.59 7.98 -2.49
CA LEU A 3 0.83 8.28 -2.55
C LEU A 3 1.05 9.49 -3.46
N ASN A 4 1.57 10.59 -2.93
CA ASN A 4 2.02 11.72 -3.72
C ASN A 4 3.53 11.59 -4.00
N ILE A 5 3.92 11.45 -5.26
CA ILE A 5 5.33 11.24 -5.64
C ILE A 5 6.20 12.49 -5.48
N ASP A 6 5.60 13.69 -5.47
CA ASP A 6 6.32 14.96 -5.28
C ASP A 6 6.55 15.27 -3.79
N ASN A 7 5.71 14.70 -2.93
CA ASN A 7 5.80 14.83 -1.46
C ASN A 7 5.57 13.45 -0.81
N PRO A 8 6.51 12.51 -0.99
CA PRO A 8 6.28 11.11 -0.63
C PRO A 8 6.26 10.91 0.89
N THR A 9 5.28 10.14 1.35
CA THR A 9 5.24 9.60 2.71
C THR A 9 5.63 8.13 2.71
N ASN A 10 6.01 7.60 3.88
CA ASN A 10 6.22 6.18 4.06
C ASN A 10 4.92 5.40 3.81
N PHE A 11 5.08 4.15 3.36
CA PHE A 11 3.98 3.22 3.21
C PHE A 11 3.67 2.58 4.55
N ILE A 12 2.39 2.51 4.88
CA ILE A 12 1.88 1.88 6.09
C ILE A 12 1.02 0.68 5.70
N PHE A 13 1.31 -0.46 6.33
CA PHE A 13 0.56 -1.71 6.17
C PHE A 13 0.24 -2.30 7.55
N THR A 14 -0.54 -3.38 7.56
CA THR A 14 -1.00 -4.15 8.73
C THR A 14 -0.61 -5.62 8.62
N LEU A 15 0.62 -5.90 8.19
CA LEU A 15 1.07 -7.23 7.75
C LEU A 15 1.05 -8.26 8.89
N ASN A 16 1.41 -7.85 10.09
CA ASN A 16 1.45 -8.73 11.26
C ASN A 16 0.07 -9.08 11.83
N GLU A 17 -1.00 -8.35 11.49
CA GLU A 17 -2.33 -8.62 12.04
C GLU A 17 -2.90 -9.96 11.58
N LYS A 18 -2.55 -10.39 10.36
CA LYS A 18 -2.99 -11.65 9.76
C LYS A 18 -1.91 -12.72 9.68
N GLU A 19 -0.72 -12.43 10.19
CA GLU A 19 0.40 -13.33 10.12
C GLU A 19 0.19 -14.53 11.06
N THR A 20 0.26 -15.75 10.51
CA THR A 20 0.15 -16.99 11.30
C THR A 20 1.51 -17.59 11.68
N SER A 21 2.59 -17.17 11.01
CA SER A 21 3.96 -17.63 11.28
C SER A 21 4.96 -16.53 10.96
N ALA A 22 6.10 -16.50 11.64
CA ALA A 22 7.14 -15.53 11.33
C ALA A 22 7.77 -15.80 9.94
N TRP A 23 7.52 -14.91 8.99
CA TRP A 23 8.14 -14.93 7.66
C TRP A 23 9.44 -14.14 7.60
N ALA A 24 10.41 -14.57 6.78
CA ALA A 24 11.68 -13.87 6.60
C ALA A 24 11.58 -12.65 5.66
N TYR A 25 10.64 -12.68 4.71
CA TYR A 25 10.46 -11.69 3.67
C TYR A 25 9.01 -11.22 3.54
N TRP A 26 8.87 -9.95 3.20
CA TRP A 26 7.66 -9.35 2.66
C TRP A 26 7.76 -9.27 1.15
N TYR A 27 6.77 -9.82 0.45
CA TYR A 27 6.67 -9.77 -0.99
C TYR A 27 5.46 -8.92 -1.39
N PHE A 28 5.71 -7.74 -1.94
CA PHE A 28 4.68 -6.81 -2.39
C PHE A 28 4.48 -6.97 -3.90
N GLN A 29 3.26 -7.26 -4.31
CA GLN A 29 2.87 -7.29 -5.72
C GLN A 29 1.84 -6.20 -6.00
N PHE A 30 2.15 -5.31 -6.93
CA PHE A 30 1.28 -4.25 -7.40
C PHE A 30 0.86 -4.54 -8.84
N THR A 31 -0.41 -4.37 -9.15
CA THR A 31 -0.95 -4.50 -10.51
C THR A 31 -1.71 -3.22 -10.87
N ASN A 32 -1.26 -2.54 -11.92
CA ASN A 32 -1.94 -1.35 -12.41
C ASN A 32 -3.33 -1.71 -12.93
N VAL A 33 -4.34 -0.97 -12.50
CA VAL A 33 -5.74 -1.27 -12.83
C VAL A 33 -6.01 -1.13 -14.33
N VAL A 34 -5.35 -0.19 -15.01
CA VAL A 34 -5.58 0.12 -16.43
C VAL A 34 -4.61 -0.66 -17.33
N THR A 35 -3.31 -0.50 -17.13
CA THR A 35 -2.28 -1.05 -18.02
C THR A 35 -2.00 -2.53 -17.76
N LYS A 36 -2.50 -3.08 -16.64
CA LYS A 36 -2.21 -4.44 -16.17
C LYS A 36 -0.73 -4.72 -15.93
N GLN A 37 0.11 -3.67 -15.88
CA GLN A 37 1.51 -3.80 -15.50
C GLN A 37 1.62 -4.36 -14.08
N VAL A 38 2.52 -5.33 -13.90
CA VAL A 38 2.82 -5.93 -12.60
C VAL A 38 4.20 -5.48 -12.13
N ILE A 39 4.28 -5.02 -10.88
CA ILE A 39 5.52 -4.64 -10.21
C ILE A 39 5.62 -5.45 -8.92
N THR A 40 6.77 -6.09 -8.71
CA THR A 40 7.02 -6.93 -7.54
C THR A 40 8.22 -6.41 -6.78
N ILE A 41 8.09 -6.26 -5.48
CA ILE A 41 9.14 -5.75 -4.59
C ILE A 41 9.28 -6.75 -3.43
N THR A 42 10.49 -7.26 -3.22
CA THR A 42 10.78 -8.12 -2.06
C THR A 42 11.61 -7.34 -1.05
N LYS A 43 11.26 -7.45 0.23
CA LYS A 43 12.02 -6.87 1.34
C LYS A 43 12.20 -7.85 2.48
N LEU A 44 13.34 -7.77 3.15
CA LEU A 44 13.56 -8.50 4.40
C LEU A 44 12.60 -7.96 5.47
N ARG A 45 12.13 -8.83 6.35
CA ARG A 45 11.29 -8.42 7.48
C ARG A 45 11.93 -7.34 8.34
N SER A 46 13.25 -7.40 8.52
CA SER A 46 14.03 -6.42 9.29
C SER A 46 14.09 -5.02 8.68
N THR A 47 13.51 -4.81 7.48
CA THR A 47 13.40 -3.47 6.86
C THR A 47 12.17 -2.70 7.29
N ASP A 48 11.29 -3.31 8.08
CA ASP A 48 10.20 -2.62 8.74
C ASP A 48 10.75 -1.56 9.72
N LEU A 49 10.35 -0.31 9.53
CA LEU A 49 10.75 0.84 10.34
C LEU A 49 9.81 1.10 11.52
N SER A 50 8.73 0.32 11.64
CA SER A 50 7.70 0.58 12.63
C SER A 50 8.22 0.42 14.08
N PRO A 51 7.98 1.40 14.97
CA PRO A 51 8.21 1.24 16.41
C PRO A 51 7.22 0.27 17.07
N TYR A 52 6.08 -0.03 16.43
CA TYR A 52 5.02 -0.89 16.96
C TYR A 52 4.53 -1.89 15.89
N PRO A 53 5.36 -2.89 15.51
CA PRO A 53 5.07 -3.82 14.41
C PRO A 53 3.82 -4.68 14.60
N LEU A 54 3.32 -4.82 15.83
CA LEU A 54 2.06 -5.51 16.12
C LEU A 54 0.82 -4.71 15.68
N ARG A 55 0.96 -3.44 15.33
CA ARG A 55 -0.15 -2.55 14.90
C ARG A 55 -0.01 -2.11 13.46
N TYR A 56 1.21 -1.86 13.02
CA TYR A 56 1.48 -1.41 11.67
C TYR A 56 2.91 -1.73 11.28
N ASN A 57 3.14 -1.83 9.97
CA ASN A 57 4.46 -1.92 9.38
C ASN A 57 4.72 -0.67 8.55
N GLU A 58 5.94 -0.16 8.59
CA GLU A 58 6.31 1.07 7.94
C GLU A 58 7.51 0.87 7.01
N PHE A 59 7.36 1.29 5.76
CA PHE A 59 8.41 1.14 4.75
C PHE A 59 8.65 2.47 4.03
N PRO A 60 9.92 2.80 3.72
CA PRO A 60 10.24 4.03 3.01
C PRO A 60 9.70 4.02 1.59
N TYR A 61 9.20 5.17 1.13
CA TYR A 61 8.70 5.34 -0.25
C TYR A 61 9.71 4.90 -1.32
N SER A 62 11.01 5.07 -1.07
CA SER A 62 12.07 4.69 -2.01
C SER A 62 12.03 3.22 -2.43
N PHE A 63 11.35 2.35 -1.69
CA PHE A 63 11.12 0.96 -2.07
C PHE A 63 10.05 0.79 -3.17
N PHE A 64 9.18 1.79 -3.35
CA PHE A 64 7.99 1.76 -4.21
C PHE A 64 8.02 2.84 -5.31
N ASN A 65 9.18 3.47 -5.55
CA ASN A 65 9.35 4.54 -6.53
C ASN A 65 9.16 4.11 -8.00
N SER A 66 9.04 2.81 -8.26
CA SER A 66 8.72 2.27 -9.58
C SER A 66 7.23 2.35 -9.93
N LEU A 67 6.36 2.62 -8.94
CA LEU A 67 4.94 2.82 -9.19
C LEU A 67 4.73 4.17 -9.90
N THR A 68 4.11 4.12 -11.08
CA THR A 68 3.75 5.32 -11.84
C THR A 68 2.36 5.84 -11.43
N ILE A 69 2.07 7.10 -11.78
CA ILE A 69 0.78 7.74 -11.55
C ILE A 69 -0.36 6.85 -12.06
N GLY A 70 -1.38 6.66 -11.22
CA GLY A 70 -2.51 5.80 -11.53
C GLY A 70 -3.03 5.04 -10.32
N GLN A 71 -3.89 4.05 -10.58
CA GLN A 71 -4.44 3.17 -9.55
C GLN A 71 -3.83 1.78 -9.65
N TRP A 72 -3.49 1.22 -8.50
CA TRP A 72 -2.88 -0.09 -8.39
C TRP A 72 -3.60 -0.92 -7.33
N ASN A 73 -3.94 -2.15 -7.70
CA ASN A 73 -4.26 -3.19 -6.73
C ASN A 73 -2.96 -3.71 -6.16
N TYR A 74 -2.90 -3.96 -4.85
CA TYR A 74 -1.76 -4.64 -4.26
C TYR A 74 -2.15 -5.85 -3.44
N THR A 75 -1.22 -6.80 -3.39
CA THR A 75 -1.24 -7.95 -2.49
C THR A 75 0.13 -8.06 -1.84
N VAL A 76 0.16 -8.25 -0.53
CA VAL A 76 1.39 -8.49 0.23
C VAL A 76 1.37 -9.90 0.77
N PHE A 77 2.47 -10.61 0.56
CA PHE A 77 2.66 -11.97 1.03
C PHE A 77 3.79 -12.06 2.04
N GLY A 78 3.63 -12.91 3.05
CA GLY A 78 4.71 -13.42 3.87
C GLY A 78 5.37 -14.62 3.19
N SER A 79 6.70 -14.62 3.10
CA SER A 79 7.45 -15.75 2.54
C SER A 79 8.80 -15.96 3.23
N ASN A 80 9.32 -17.19 3.12
CA ASN A 80 10.70 -17.52 3.50
C ASN A 80 11.65 -17.54 2.29
N SER A 81 11.17 -17.14 1.11
CA SER A 81 11.96 -17.00 -0.11
C SER A 81 12.04 -15.54 -0.56
N ALA A 82 13.21 -15.12 -1.04
CA ALA A 82 13.40 -13.82 -1.67
C ALA A 82 12.70 -13.71 -3.05
N VAL A 83 12.37 -14.85 -3.65
CA VAL A 83 11.68 -14.98 -4.96
C VAL A 83 10.42 -15.79 -4.71
N ALA A 84 9.47 -15.19 -4.00
CA ALA A 84 8.25 -15.87 -3.61
C ALA A 84 7.38 -16.13 -4.86
N THR A 85 7.08 -17.40 -5.14
CA THR A 85 6.00 -17.83 -6.05
C THR A 85 4.74 -18.25 -5.27
N SER A 86 4.87 -18.36 -3.95
CA SER A 86 3.81 -18.69 -2.99
C SER A 86 4.15 -18.10 -1.61
N GLY A 87 3.12 -17.87 -0.81
CA GLY A 87 3.22 -17.30 0.52
C GLY A 87 1.84 -17.10 1.14
N GLU A 88 1.79 -16.78 2.43
CA GLU A 88 0.55 -16.38 3.09
C GLU A 88 0.16 -14.98 2.63
N VAL A 89 -1.09 -14.78 2.22
CA VAL A 89 -1.61 -13.44 1.90
C VAL A 89 -1.86 -12.70 3.21
N LEU A 90 -1.09 -11.65 3.45
CA LEU A 90 -1.17 -10.85 4.67
C LEU A 90 -2.07 -9.63 4.47
N GLU A 91 -2.02 -9.02 3.30
CA GLU A 91 -2.83 -7.84 3.00
C GLU A 91 -3.16 -7.73 1.52
N THR A 92 -4.36 -7.21 1.22
CA THR A 92 -4.75 -6.76 -0.11
C THR A 92 -5.35 -5.37 -0.01
N GLY A 93 -5.15 -4.56 -1.05
CA GLY A 93 -5.70 -3.21 -1.04
C GLY A 93 -5.49 -2.44 -2.32
N LEU A 94 -5.71 -1.13 -2.22
CA LEU A 94 -5.62 -0.17 -3.31
C LEU A 94 -4.64 0.95 -2.95
N VAL A 95 -3.76 1.29 -3.88
CA VAL A 95 -2.98 2.51 -3.84
C VAL A 95 -3.28 3.37 -5.06
N ARG A 96 -3.51 4.67 -4.82
CA ARG A 96 -3.56 5.68 -5.87
C ARG A 96 -2.28 6.49 -5.81
N VAL A 97 -1.52 6.47 -6.89
CA VAL A 97 -0.29 7.25 -7.08
C VAL A 97 -0.64 8.53 -7.83
N ILE A 98 -0.26 9.67 -7.26
CA ILE A 98 -0.57 11.01 -7.74
C ILE A 98 0.69 11.87 -7.75
N ASP A 99 0.63 12.99 -8.45
CA ASP A 99 1.55 14.12 -8.36
C ASP A 99 0.82 15.36 -7.83
N ASN A 100 1.52 16.48 -7.66
CA ASN A 100 0.92 17.75 -7.25
C ASN A 100 -0.03 18.35 -8.30
N ASN A 101 -0.01 17.84 -9.53
CA ASN A 101 -0.86 18.28 -10.64
C ASN A 101 -2.18 17.47 -10.71
N THR A 102 -2.31 16.41 -9.90
CA THR A 102 -3.50 15.58 -9.86
C THR A 102 -4.64 16.30 -9.16
N VAL A 103 -5.70 16.60 -9.90
CA VAL A 103 -6.90 17.29 -9.39
C VAL A 103 -7.95 16.27 -8.99
N PHE A 104 -8.44 16.36 -7.75
CA PHE A 104 -9.63 15.63 -7.31
C PHE A 104 -10.86 16.53 -7.51
N THR A 105 -11.80 16.10 -8.33
CA THR A 105 -13.14 16.71 -8.36
C THR A 105 -13.90 16.24 -7.13
N THR A 106 -14.09 17.11 -6.15
CA THR A 106 -15.04 16.88 -5.05
C THR A 106 -16.45 17.18 -5.55
N HIS A 107 -17.38 16.26 -5.35
CA HIS A 107 -18.81 16.57 -5.48
C HIS A 107 -19.33 16.98 -4.10
N ASP A 108 -19.73 18.23 -3.95
CA ASP A 108 -20.40 18.69 -2.72
C ASP A 108 -21.75 17.96 -2.58
N THR A 109 -21.99 17.38 -1.40
CA THR A 109 -23.34 16.98 -1.01
C THR A 109 -23.99 18.18 -0.34
N LEU A 110 -24.90 18.86 -1.04
CA LEU A 110 -25.79 19.87 -0.49
C LEU A 110 -26.77 19.18 0.48
N ASN A 111 -26.32 18.88 1.70
CA ASN A 111 -27.21 18.47 2.79
C ASN A 111 -27.74 19.72 3.48
N THR A 112 -28.88 20.24 3.04
CA THR A 112 -29.64 21.26 3.77
C THR A 112 -30.40 20.61 4.91
N TYR A 113 -29.99 20.88 6.15
CA TYR A 113 -30.76 20.52 7.34
C TYR A 113 -31.89 21.53 7.56
N VAL A 114 -33.14 21.08 7.56
CA VAL A 114 -34.28 21.87 8.03
C VAL A 114 -34.48 21.57 9.50
N VAL A 115 -34.26 22.56 10.37
CA VAL A 115 -34.59 22.49 11.80
C VAL A 115 -36.05 22.91 11.96
N TYR A 116 -36.88 22.04 12.52
CA TYR A 116 -38.21 22.40 13.00
C TYR A 116 -38.11 22.72 14.50
N GLY A 117 -38.49 23.94 14.87
CA GLY A 117 -38.62 24.40 16.26
C GLY A 117 -40.02 24.20 16.81
#